data_AF-A0A1F7S3G7-F1
#
_entry.id   AF-A0A1F7S3G7-F1
#
_cell.length_a   1.000
_cell.length_b   1.000
_cell.length_c   1.000
_cell.angle_alpha   90.00
_cell.angle_beta   90.00
_cell.angle_gamma   90.00
#
_symmetry.space_group_name_H-M   'P 1'
#
loop_
_entity.id
_entity.type
_entity.pdbx_description
1 polymer ?
#
loop_
_entity_poly.entity_id
_entity_poly.type
_entity_poly.pdbx_seq_one_letter_code
_entity_poly.pdbx_strand_id
1 'polypeptide(L)' 'MAGTLIKDNLIAQLDKLPYDLQLRVLDFIKALFPKGVEGKSLLRFEGAIPAGDLELMSKAIDENCEKVNTNEW' A
#
# COMPACT_ATOMS: atom_id res chain seq x y z
N MET A 1 17.05 24.23 1.61
CA MET A 1 18.53 24.09 1.65
C MET A 1 18.98 22.73 2.17
N ALA A 2 18.37 22.15 3.22
CA ALA A 2 18.79 20.84 3.77
C ALA A 2 18.63 19.64 2.80
N GLY A 3 17.56 19.59 2.00
CA GLY A 3 17.31 18.46 1.08
C GLY A 3 18.32 18.33 -0.06
N THR A 4 18.90 19.45 -0.52
CA THR A 4 19.97 19.46 -1.53
C THR A 4 21.25 18.83 -0.99
N LEU A 5 21.59 19.12 0.28
CA LEU A 5 22.78 18.59 0.94
C LEU A 5 22.74 17.06 1.11
N ILE A 6 21.57 16.49 1.43
CA ILE A 6 21.42 15.04 1.57
C ILE A 6 21.57 14.35 0.21
N LYS A 7 21.00 14.93 -0.86
CA LYS A 7 21.11 14.38 -2.22
C LYS A 7 22.56 14.32 -2.67
N ASP A 8 23.31 15.41 -2.54
CA ASP A 8 24.69 15.49 -3.01
C ASP A 8 25.61 14.56 -2.22
N ASN A 9 25.39 14.44 -0.90
CA ASN A 9 26.13 13.51 -0.06
C ASN A 9 25.86 12.03 -0.43
N LEU A 10 24.61 11.69 -0.76
CA LEU A 10 24.25 10.34 -1.18
C LEU A 10 24.92 9.97 -2.51
N ILE A 11 24.97 10.90 -3.47
CA ILE A 11 25.65 10.70 -4.76
C ILE A 11 27.15 10.46 -4.53
N ALA A 12 27.80 11.31 -3.73
CA ALA A 12 29.22 11.19 -3.43
C ALA A 12 29.59 9.89 -2.70
N GLN A 13 28.66 9.28 -1.96
CA GLN A 13 28.84 7.97 -1.34
C GLN A 13 28.60 6.82 -2.34
N LEU A 14 27.58 6.94 -3.21
CA LEU A 14 27.27 5.95 -4.24
C LEU A 14 28.44 5.76 -5.22
N ASP A 15 29.10 6.84 -5.63
CA ASP A 15 30.24 6.79 -6.56
C ASP A 15 31.45 5.99 -6.03
N LYS A 16 31.53 5.79 -4.71
CA LYS A 16 32.60 5.03 -4.05
C LYS A 16 32.29 3.54 -3.92
N LEU A 17 31.04 3.14 -4.17
CA LEU A 17 30.63 1.75 -4.01
C LEU A 17 30.91 0.92 -5.27
N PRO A 18 31.31 -0.35 -5.12
CA PRO A 18 31.24 -1.35 -6.18
C PRO A 18 29.83 -1.43 -6.80
N TYR A 19 29.77 -1.79 -8.08
CA TYR A 19 28.53 -1.78 -8.88
C TYR A 19 27.39 -2.63 -8.27
N ASP A 20 27.70 -3.80 -7.73
CA ASP A 20 26.73 -4.67 -7.07
C ASP A 20 26.10 -4.01 -5.82
N LEU A 21 26.91 -3.26 -5.06
CA LEU A 21 26.42 -2.51 -3.91
C LEU A 21 25.62 -1.27 -4.33
N GLN A 22 25.97 -0.61 -5.44
CA GLN A 22 25.15 0.45 -6.01
C GLN A 22 23.75 -0.06 -6.39
N LEU A 23 23.66 -1.23 -7.03
CA LEU A 23 22.39 -1.87 -7.35
C LEU A 23 21.57 -2.18 -6.10
N ARG A 24 22.21 -2.68 -5.05
CA ARG A 24 21.54 -2.96 -3.77
C ARG A 24 20.97 -1.69 -3.12
N VAL A 25 21.69 -0.58 -3.18
CA VAL A 25 21.18 0.72 -2.69
C VAL A 25 20.00 1.20 -3.53
N LEU A 26 20.07 1.06 -4.85
CA LEU A 26 18.96 1.40 -5.74
C LEU A 26 17.70 0.60 -5.41
N ASP A 27 17.83 -0.71 -5.18
CA ASP A 27 16.70 -1.57 -4.83
C ASP A 27 16.12 -1.23 -3.45
N PHE A 28 16.98 -0.88 -2.48
CA PHE A 28 16.53 -0.39 -1.18
C PHE A 28 15.71 0.90 -1.32
N ILE A 29 16.22 1.90 -2.06
CA ILE A 29 15.51 3.17 -2.29
C ILE A 29 14.16 2.90 -2.98
N LYS A 30 14.12 2.02 -3.98
CA LYS A 30 12.86 1.62 -4.63
C LYS A 30 11.85 1.05 -3.64
N ALA A 31 12.30 0.29 -2.65
CA ALA A 31 11.45 -0.30 -1.63
C ALA A 31 10.90 0.72 -0.61
N LEU A 32 11.53 1.89 -0.47
CA LEU A 32 11.06 2.98 0.41
C LEU A 32 9.90 3.76 -0.18
N PHE A 33 9.68 3.71 -1.51
CA PHE A 33 8.51 4.36 -2.09
C PHE A 33 7.24 3.66 -1.61
N PRO A 34 6.18 4.44 -1.29
CA PRO A 34 4.89 3.87 -0.93
C PRO A 34 4.44 2.85 -1.98
N LYS A 35 4.16 1.64 -1.52
CA LYS A 35 3.57 0.60 -2.35
C LYS A 35 2.06 0.77 -2.34
N GLY A 36 1.45 0.81 -3.52
CA GLY A 36 0.01 0.95 -3.69
C GLY A 36 -0.36 2.11 -4.60
N VAL A 37 -1.67 2.37 -4.70
CA VAL A 37 -2.22 3.48 -5.47
C VAL A 37 -2.67 4.60 -4.54
N GLU A 38 -2.59 5.84 -5.00
CA GLU A 38 -3.08 6.97 -4.21
C GLU A 38 -4.57 6.79 -3.90
N GLY A 39 -5.00 7.07 -2.66
CA GLY A 39 -6.40 6.86 -2.24
C GLY A 39 -7.41 7.58 -3.14
N LYS A 40 -7.06 8.76 -3.67
CA LYS A 40 -7.89 9.49 -4.65
C LYS A 40 -8.21 8.68 -5.92
N SER A 41 -7.34 7.74 -6.31
CA SER A 41 -7.57 6.86 -7.46
C SER A 41 -8.63 5.79 -7.19
N LEU A 42 -8.93 5.52 -5.92
CA LEU A 42 -9.95 4.56 -5.52
C LEU A 42 -11.37 5.15 -5.56
N LEU A 43 -11.51 6.48 -5.61
CA LEU A 43 -12.82 7.15 -5.66
C LEU A 43 -13.67 6.71 -6.87
N ARG A 44 -13.03 6.27 -7.95
CA ARG A 44 -13.74 5.69 -9.11
C ARG A 44 -14.57 4.43 -8.78
N PHE A 45 -14.31 3.80 -7.63
CA PHE A 45 -15.04 2.62 -7.15
C PHE A 45 -16.13 2.98 -6.15
N GLU A 46 -16.27 4.26 -5.77
CA GLU A 46 -17.36 4.70 -4.89
C GLU A 46 -18.71 4.42 -5.56
N GLY A 47 -19.59 3.71 -4.86
CA GLY A 47 -20.90 3.33 -5.39
C GLY A 47 -20.87 2.41 -6.61
N ALA A 48 -19.72 1.80 -6.93
CA ALA A 48 -19.58 0.93 -8.10
C ALA A 48 -20.25 -0.44 -7.95
N ILE A 49 -20.63 -0.83 -6.73
CA ILE A 49 -21.33 -2.09 -6.46
C ILE A 49 -22.84 -1.87 -6.69
N PRO A 50 -23.47 -2.59 -7.63
CA PRO A 50 -24.91 -2.51 -7.84
C PRO A 50 -25.71 -2.87 -6.58
N ALA A 51 -26.89 -2.27 -6.41
CA ALA A 51 -27.74 -2.51 -5.25
C ALA A 51 -28.08 -4.00 -5.03
N GLY A 52 -28.36 -4.74 -6.10
CA GLY A 52 -28.64 -6.17 -6.01
C GLY A 52 -27.44 -6.99 -5.51
N ASP A 53 -26.23 -6.61 -5.91
CA ASP A 53 -25.01 -7.26 -5.42
C ASP A 53 -24.75 -6.94 -3.95
N LEU A 54 -25.09 -5.72 -3.51
CA LEU A 54 -25.06 -5.35 -2.08
C LEU A 54 -26.02 -6.22 -1.26
N GLU A 55 -27.24 -6.46 -1.73
CA GLU A 55 -28.21 -7.33 -1.05
C GLU A 55 -27.70 -8.77 -0.94
N LEU A 56 -27.10 -9.31 -2.01
CA LEU A 56 -26.50 -10.64 -2.01
C LEU A 56 -25.34 -10.74 -1.01
N MET A 57 -24.46 -9.73 -0.96
CA MET A 57 -23.36 -9.66 -0.01
C MET A 57 -23.86 -9.60 1.44
N SER A 58 -24.86 -8.75 1.74
CA SER A 58 -25.47 -8.65 3.06
C SER A 58 -26.06 -9.99 3.50
N LYS A 59 -26.83 -10.65 2.64
CA LYS A 59 -27.40 -11.96 2.94
C LYS A 59 -26.32 -13.00 3.24
N ALA A 60 -25.25 -13.04 2.45
CA ALA A 60 -24.16 -13.98 2.67
C ALA A 60 -23.43 -13.74 4.01
N ILE A 61 -23.28 -12.47 4.42
CA ILE A 61 -22.71 -12.11 5.72
C ILE A 61 -23.62 -12.58 6.85
N ASP A 62 -24.92 -12.26 6.80
CA ASP A 62 -25.88 -12.59 7.86
C ASP A 62 -26.10 -14.11 8.02
N GLU A 63 -26.08 -14.84 6.90
CA GLU A 63 -26.32 -16.29 6.93
C GLU A 63 -25.09 -17.07 7.39
N ASN A 64 -23.89 -16.65 6.96
CA ASN A 64 -22.70 -17.50 7.00
C ASN A 64 -21.49 -16.91 7.74
N CYS A 65 -21.42 -15.60 7.98
CA CYS A 65 -20.27 -14.99 8.61
C CYS A 65 -20.46 -14.96 10.13
N GLU A 66 -19.64 -15.76 10.83
CA GLU A 66 -19.38 -15.73 12.28
C GLU A 66 -20.53 -15.14 13.11
N LYS A 67 -21.66 -15.86 13.16
CA LYS A 67 -22.77 -15.51 14.06
C LYS A 67 -22.25 -15.54 15.50
N VAL A 68 -21.98 -14.37 16.05
CA VAL A 68 -21.60 -14.24 17.45
C VAL A 68 -22.84 -14.56 18.28
N ASN A 69 -22.86 -15.73 18.92
CA ASN A 69 -23.88 -16.03 19.90
C ASN A 69 -23.65 -15.13 21.12
N THR A 70 -24.44 -14.06 21.25
CA THR A 70 -24.33 -13.11 22.37
C THR A 70 -24.66 -13.74 23.72
N ASN A 71 -25.23 -14.95 23.74
CA ASN A 71 -25.58 -15.70 24.95
C ASN A 71 -24.54 -16.78 25.32
N GLU A 72 -23.41 -16.84 24.62
CA GLU A 72 -22.28 -17.74 24.94
C GLU A 72 -21.24 -17.14 25.90
N TRP A 73 -21.52 -15.97 26.48
CA TRP A 73 -20.66 -15.29 27.46
C TRP A 73 -21.39 -15.04 28.78
#